data_AF-A0A849QHW3-F1
#
_entry.id   AF-A0A849QHW3-F1
#
_cell.length_a   1.000
_cell.length_b   1.000
_cell.length_c   1.000
_cell.angle_alpha   90.00
_cell.angle_beta   90.00
_cell.angle_gamma   90.00
#
_symmetry.space_group_name_H-M   'P 1'
#
loop_
_entity.id
_entity.type
_entity.pdbx_description
1 polymer ?
#
loop_
_entity_poly.entity_id
_entity_poly.type
_entity_poly.pdbx_seq_one_letter_code
_entity_poly.pdbx_strand_id
1 'polypeptide(L)' 'MIKDHIASSVSIEMDDFENVPFNQKVGMLKAYQLFGQELDSILAELNEALAA' A
#
# COMPACT_ATOMS: atom_id res chain seq x y z
N MET A 1 -5.59 -4.01 -11.22
CA MET A 1 -4.46 -3.11 -10.87
C MET A 1 -4.56 -2.78 -9.39
N ILE A 2 -3.50 -2.28 -8.73
CA ILE A 2 -3.52 -2.00 -7.28
C ILE A 2 -4.75 -1.19 -6.83
N LYS A 3 -5.15 -0.17 -7.62
CA LYS A 3 -6.36 0.62 -7.36
C LYS A 3 -7.66 -0.20 -7.33
N ASP A 4 -7.76 -1.23 -8.16
CA ASP A 4 -8.98 -2.04 -8.28
C ASP A 4 -9.06 -3.03 -7.11
N HIS A 5 -7.91 -3.50 -6.62
CA HIS A 5 -7.83 -4.31 -5.41
C HIS A 5 -8.27 -3.48 -4.20
N ILE A 6 -7.65 -2.31 -3.99
CA ILE A 6 -8.00 -1.38 -2.90
C ILE A 6 -9.48 -0.98 -2.96
N ALA A 7 -10.01 -0.67 -4.15
CA ALA A 7 -11.43 -0.30 -4.28
C ALA A 7 -12.39 -1.45 -3.95
N SER A 8 -11.94 -2.70 -4.09
CA SER A 8 -12.74 -3.89 -3.79
C SER A 8 -12.63 -4.32 -2.34
N SER A 9 -11.43 -4.24 -1.75
CA SER A 9 -11.17 -4.62 -0.35
C SER A 9 -11.48 -3.50 0.64
N VAL A 10 -11.49 -2.24 0.18
CA VAL A 10 -11.52 -1.03 1.02
C VAL A 10 -10.37 -1.06 2.05
N SER A 11 -9.24 -1.62 1.63
CA SER A 11 -8.03 -1.74 2.44
C SER A 11 -6.78 -1.59 1.57
N ILE A 12 -5.69 -1.16 2.18
CA ILE A 12 -4.34 -1.19 1.62
C ILE A 12 -3.51 -2.13 2.49
N GLU A 13 -2.99 -3.18 1.89
CA GLU A 13 -2.13 -4.17 2.55
C GLU A 13 -0.69 -4.08 2.03
N MET A 14 0.27 -4.64 2.78
CA MET A 14 1.67 -4.62 2.35
C MET A 14 1.90 -5.40 1.04
N ASP A 15 1.13 -6.47 0.83
CA ASP A 15 1.17 -7.27 -0.40
C ASP A 15 0.63 -6.51 -1.62
N ASP A 16 -0.12 -5.41 -1.41
CA ASP A 16 -0.61 -4.59 -2.51
C ASP A 16 0.52 -3.93 -3.30
N PHE A 17 1.65 -3.67 -2.65
CA PHE A 17 2.84 -3.11 -3.28
C PHE A 17 3.50 -4.09 -4.26
N GLU A 18 3.17 -5.38 -4.20
CA GLU A 18 3.64 -6.41 -5.12
C GLU A 18 2.73 -6.58 -6.35
N ASN A 19 1.61 -5.84 -6.43
CA ASN A 19 0.74 -5.90 -7.59
C ASN A 19 1.42 -5.37 -8.86
N VAL A 20 1.33 -6.13 -9.96
CA VAL A 20 1.77 -5.69 -11.28
C VAL A 20 0.76 -4.69 -11.87
N PRO A 21 1.18 -3.62 -12.57
CA PRO A 21 2.57 -3.21 -12.85
C PRO A 21 3.14 -2.23 -11.82
N PHE A 22 2.50 -2.09 -10.66
CA PHE A 22 2.93 -1.15 -9.62
C PHE A 22 4.31 -1.53 -9.08
N ASN A 23 4.52 -2.82 -8.76
CA ASN A 23 5.81 -3.35 -8.29
C ASN A 23 6.98 -3.15 -9.27
N GLN A 24 6.70 -2.99 -10.57
CA GLN A 24 7.70 -2.68 -11.59
C GLN A 24 8.18 -1.21 -11.55
N LYS A 25 7.38 -0.33 -10.93
CA LYS A 25 7.71 1.09 -10.72
C LYS A 25 8.19 1.35 -9.30
N VAL A 26 7.46 0.81 -8.32
CA VAL A 26 7.69 0.94 -6.87
C VAL A 26 7.16 -0.34 -6.23
N GLY A 27 8.04 -1.18 -5.67
CA GLY A 27 7.66 -2.38 -4.93
C GLY A 27 7.73 -2.20 -3.41
N MET A 28 7.38 -3.24 -2.65
CA MET A 28 7.39 -3.24 -1.19
C MET A 28 8.75 -2.81 -0.63
N LEU A 29 9.83 -3.33 -1.22
CA LEU A 29 11.20 -3.05 -0.80
C LEU A 29 11.55 -1.56 -0.91
N LYS A 30 11.02 -0.86 -1.93
CA LYS A 30 11.22 0.58 -2.11
C LYS A 30 10.38 1.39 -1.14
N ALA A 31 9.14 0.97 -0.84
CA ALA A 31 8.32 1.60 0.19
C ALA A 31 9.01 1.55 1.55
N TYR A 32 9.56 0.39 1.93
CA TYR A 32 10.31 0.24 3.18
C TYR A 32 11.59 1.10 3.20
N GLN A 33 12.30 1.23 2.09
CA GLN A 33 13.47 2.13 2.01
C GLN A 33 13.12 3.61 2.18
N LEU A 34 11.93 4.03 1.74
CA LEU A 34 11.51 5.43 1.79
C LEU A 34 10.93 5.81 3.15
N PHE A 35 10.11 4.94 3.74
CA PHE A 35 9.33 5.24 4.93
C PHE A 35 9.79 4.49 6.18
N GLY A 36 10.57 3.42 6.02
CA GLY A 36 11.17 2.68 7.13
C GLY A 36 10.15 2.24 8.17
N GLN A 37 10.39 2.63 9.42
CA GLN A 37 9.54 2.28 10.57
C GLN A 37 8.19 3.02 10.57
N GLU A 38 8.05 4.11 9.82
CA GLU A 38 6.78 4.86 9.71
C GLU A 38 5.83 4.24 8.70
N LEU A 39 6.28 3.24 7.92
CA LEU A 39 5.44 2.64 6.88
C LEU A 39 4.15 2.03 7.46
N ASP A 40 4.25 1.33 8.60
CA ASP A 40 3.10 0.71 9.24
C ASP A 40 2.09 1.75 9.76
N SER A 41 2.56 2.86 10.33
CA SER A 41 1.68 3.94 10.78
C SER A 41 1.02 4.67 9.62
N ILE A 42 1.75 4.91 8.53
CA ILE A 42 1.20 5.51 7.31
C ILE A 42 0.12 4.59 6.73
N LEU A 43 0.35 3.29 6.68
CA LEU A 43 -0.66 2.33 6.20
C LEU A 43 -1.90 2.31 7.11
N ALA A 44 -1.73 2.42 8.43
CA ALA A 44 -2.86 2.53 9.35
C ALA A 44 -3.69 3.80 9.09
N GLU A 45 -3.06 4.96 8.96
CA GLU A 45 -3.74 6.24 8.67
C GLU A 45 -4.47 6.21 7.32
N LEU A 46 -3.85 5.63 6.29
CA LEU A 46 -4.49 5.49 4.97
C LEU A 46 -5.72 4.57 5.02
N ASN A 47 -5.64 3.47 5.77
CA ASN A 47 -6.77 2.55 5.95
C ASN A 47 -7.90 3.18 6.78
N GLU A 48 -7.58 3.97 7.81
CA GLU A 48 -8.56 4.72 8.58
C GLU A 48 -9.31 5.71 7.68
N ALA A 49 -8.60 6.43 6.83
CA ALA A 49 -9.19 7.36 5.86
C ALA A 49 -10.07 6.67 4.80
N LEU A 50 -9.76 5.42 4.42
CA LEU A 50 -10.58 4.63 3.49
C LEU A 50 -11.87 4.09 4.13
N ALA A 51 -11.86 3.85 5.44
CA ALA A 51 -13.00 3.30 6.17
C ALA A 51 -14.06 4.37 6.56
N ALA A 52 -13.74 5.66 6.43
CA ALA A 52 -14.59 6.79 6.76
C ALA A 52 -15.56 7.16 5.62
#